data_AF-A0A8W8P1E5-F1
#
_entry.id   AF-A0A8W8P1E5-F1
#
_cell.length_a   1.000
_cell.length_b   1.000
_cell.length_c   1.000
_cell.angle_alpha   90.00
_cell.angle_beta   90.00
_cell.angle_gamma   90.00
#
_symmetry.space_group_name_H-M   'P 1'
#
loop_
_entity.id
_entity.type
_entity.pdbx_description
1 polymer ?
#
loop_
_entity_poly.entity_id
_entity_poly.type
_entity_poly.pdbx_seq_one_letter_code
_entity_poly.pdbx_strand_id
1 'polypeptide(L)'
;EWDERAEKNKYAGVFHFHFWRFGEWVDIVIDDRLPTKNGKLIFCHSKSRNEFWSALLEKAYAKLYGDYESLNDGRSADALVDFTGGVAEKLVLTRLDLNDTKIEDQLFYKLKESCDNSALMNCNIECQKTEVGKELPNGLILGHGYNITKVLESKVEKKLQGAVGNNTLLMVRLANPWGIKEWNGPWSDDSPEWSKINKSEWEKMGLKFEQEGEFWMSFQDFMNTFTNIDICHFVNTSIISIKKTWSEAMFHGEWTVSGRNGGNDFNSATFLSNPQFVFDINGQNDRVMVSLELNTIGFQIMKVEENRKYRVHIVGEKVFASEYSKSRSVFGIMILPKGRYVVVPTTTSSDELGPFMLRLYTGSSSGARELTMECPSNGCPCAANFVLVSTVTIESCSELEIPPKSKVKTMDPYVKIICEGEKVQSIVVNNEKNPKFGTKATFYRKKVDQPIIVEVWNCNTLVDDYIAEARIEENGNESGISKELQLFGRKKEAAMEKPGKMKIHICSSNDLQYL
;
A
#
# COMPACT_ATOMS: atom_id res chain seq x y z
N GLU A 1 -21.49 -4.79 -33.07
CA GLU A 1 -22.41 -3.99 -33.91
C GLU A 1 -23.83 -4.25 -33.42
N TRP A 2 -24.62 -3.20 -33.23
CA TRP A 2 -25.97 -3.26 -32.65
C TRP A 2 -27.01 -3.49 -33.75
N ASP A 3 -27.78 -4.57 -33.67
CA ASP A 3 -28.88 -4.88 -34.59
C ASP A 3 -30.22 -4.39 -34.01
N GLU A 4 -30.63 -3.21 -34.46
CA GLU A 4 -31.82 -2.49 -34.02
C GLU A 4 -33.14 -3.28 -34.18
N ARG A 5 -33.22 -4.21 -35.14
CA ARG A 5 -34.44 -5.00 -35.40
C ARG A 5 -34.52 -6.25 -34.53
N ALA A 6 -33.39 -6.91 -34.25
CA ALA A 6 -33.34 -8.09 -33.40
C ALA A 6 -33.54 -7.74 -31.90
N GLU A 7 -33.09 -6.56 -31.47
CA GLU A 7 -33.16 -6.09 -30.07
C GLU A 7 -34.52 -5.47 -29.70
N LYS A 8 -35.26 -4.86 -30.65
CA LYS A 8 -36.61 -4.32 -30.39
C LYS A 8 -37.61 -5.35 -29.86
N ASN A 9 -37.42 -6.63 -30.18
CA ASN A 9 -38.25 -7.73 -29.67
C ASN A 9 -37.78 -8.31 -28.33
N LYS A 10 -36.70 -7.78 -27.74
CA LYS A 10 -36.16 -8.22 -26.43
C LYS A 10 -36.31 -7.18 -25.32
N TYR A 11 -36.61 -5.93 -25.66
CA TYR A 11 -36.83 -4.90 -24.65
C TYR A 11 -38.02 -5.26 -23.77
N ALA A 12 -37.75 -5.36 -22.47
CA ALA A 12 -38.73 -5.70 -21.44
C ALA A 12 -38.84 -4.61 -20.35
N GLY A 13 -38.24 -3.43 -20.57
CA GLY A 13 -38.15 -2.38 -19.55
C GLY A 13 -37.26 -2.75 -18.36
N VAL A 14 -36.30 -3.66 -18.56
CA VAL A 14 -35.41 -4.18 -17.52
C VAL A 14 -33.95 -4.02 -17.95
N PHE A 15 -33.13 -3.54 -17.03
CA PHE A 15 -31.69 -3.33 -17.17
C PHE A 15 -30.95 -3.88 -15.95
N HIS A 16 -29.65 -4.11 -16.06
CA HIS A 16 -28.85 -4.55 -14.92
C HIS A 16 -27.44 -3.95 -14.97
N PHE A 17 -26.83 -3.80 -13.80
CA PHE A 17 -25.50 -3.23 -13.63
C PHE A 17 -24.73 -4.03 -12.57
N HIS A 18 -23.42 -4.16 -12.76
CA HIS A 18 -22.54 -4.79 -11.78
C HIS A 18 -21.83 -3.73 -10.94
N PHE A 19 -21.89 -3.89 -9.63
CA PHE A 19 -21.14 -3.06 -8.68
C PHE A 19 -20.25 -3.93 -7.81
N TRP A 20 -19.02 -3.49 -7.61
CA TRP A 20 -18.08 -4.13 -6.71
C TRP A 20 -18.41 -3.74 -5.26
N ARG A 21 -18.53 -4.72 -4.37
CA ARG A 21 -18.84 -4.54 -2.95
C ARG A 21 -18.05 -5.54 -2.12
N PHE A 22 -17.20 -5.03 -1.24
CA PHE A 22 -16.45 -5.84 -0.27
C PHE A 22 -15.76 -7.07 -0.89
N GLY A 23 -15.16 -6.89 -2.08
CA GLY A 23 -14.43 -7.96 -2.78
C GLY A 23 -15.22 -8.69 -3.86
N GLU A 24 -16.53 -8.49 -3.97
CA GLU A 24 -17.39 -9.24 -4.88
C GLU A 24 -18.19 -8.35 -5.84
N TRP A 25 -18.45 -8.84 -7.07
CA TRP A 25 -19.31 -8.15 -8.02
C TRP A 25 -20.77 -8.55 -7.79
N VAL A 26 -21.61 -7.56 -7.47
CA VAL A 26 -23.04 -7.69 -7.21
C VAL A 26 -23.83 -7.23 -8.44
N ASP A 27 -24.73 -8.08 -8.93
CA ASP A 27 -25.64 -7.75 -10.04
C ASP A 27 -26.92 -7.08 -9.53
N ILE A 28 -27.20 -5.88 -10.02
CA ILE A 28 -28.35 -5.07 -9.64
C ILE A 28 -29.26 -4.87 -10.83
N VAL A 29 -30.40 -5.57 -10.80
CA VAL A 29 -31.46 -5.47 -11.81
C VAL A 29 -32.42 -4.34 -11.45
N ILE A 30 -32.77 -3.49 -12.42
CA ILE A 30 -33.72 -2.39 -12.28
C ILE A 30 -34.69 -2.32 -13.46
N ASP A 31 -35.85 -1.70 -13.24
CA ASP A 31 -36.67 -1.21 -14.35
C ASP A 31 -36.18 0.16 -14.86
N ASP A 32 -36.77 0.68 -15.93
CA ASP A 32 -36.36 1.95 -16.56
C ASP A 32 -37.22 3.17 -16.18
N ARG A 33 -38.08 3.06 -15.15
CA ARG A 33 -38.84 4.21 -14.65
C ARG A 33 -37.90 5.17 -13.92
N LEU A 34 -37.66 6.33 -14.51
CA LEU A 34 -36.77 7.35 -13.94
C LEU A 34 -37.58 8.49 -13.28
N PRO A 35 -37.10 9.06 -12.16
CA PRO A 35 -37.73 10.22 -11.54
C PRO A 35 -37.74 11.43 -12.49
N THR A 36 -38.92 12.01 -12.70
CA THR A 36 -39.09 13.21 -13.55
C THR A 36 -39.94 14.26 -12.86
N LYS A 37 -39.69 15.53 -13.23
CA LYS A 37 -40.53 16.67 -12.89
C LYS A 37 -40.78 17.46 -14.17
N ASN A 38 -42.06 17.68 -14.51
CA ASN A 38 -42.46 18.33 -15.76
C ASN A 38 -41.87 17.67 -17.02
N GLY A 39 -41.79 16.33 -17.03
CA GLY A 39 -41.24 15.56 -18.16
C GLY A 39 -39.73 15.64 -18.33
N LYS A 40 -38.99 16.22 -17.36
CA LYS A 40 -37.53 16.28 -17.36
C LYS A 40 -36.97 15.43 -16.22
N LEU A 41 -35.86 14.73 -16.48
CA LEU A 41 -35.10 14.03 -15.46
C LEU A 41 -34.60 15.04 -14.41
N ILE A 42 -34.66 14.65 -13.14
CA ILE A 42 -34.26 15.51 -12.01
C ILE A 42 -32.91 15.11 -11.39
N PHE A 43 -32.37 13.96 -11.77
CA PHE A 43 -31.05 13.46 -11.34
C PHE A 43 -30.08 13.38 -12.53
N CYS A 44 -29.08 12.48 -12.51
CA CYS A 44 -28.09 12.33 -13.56
C CYS A 44 -28.75 12.10 -14.92
N HIS A 45 -28.28 12.81 -15.95
CA HIS A 45 -28.77 12.70 -17.31
C HIS A 45 -27.68 13.13 -18.31
N SER A 46 -27.74 12.55 -19.51
CA SER A 46 -26.87 12.98 -20.60
C SER A 46 -27.33 14.31 -21.20
N LYS A 47 -26.40 15.06 -21.79
CA LYS A 47 -26.72 16.16 -22.71
C LYS A 47 -27.48 15.65 -23.94
N SER A 48 -27.20 14.41 -24.35
CA SER A 48 -27.87 13.73 -25.46
C SER A 48 -29.24 13.19 -25.02
N ARG A 49 -30.31 13.61 -25.71
CA ARG A 49 -31.69 13.23 -25.35
C ARG A 49 -32.01 11.74 -25.44
N ASN A 50 -31.23 10.97 -26.19
CA ASN A 50 -31.47 9.55 -26.45
C ASN A 50 -30.48 8.64 -25.70
N GLU A 51 -29.82 9.15 -24.66
CA GLU A 51 -28.83 8.41 -23.88
C GLU A 51 -29.25 8.37 -22.40
N PHE A 52 -29.58 7.16 -21.91
CA PHE A 52 -30.16 6.97 -20.57
C PHE A 52 -29.30 6.09 -19.65
N TRP A 53 -28.18 5.54 -20.13
CA TRP A 53 -27.39 4.58 -19.36
C TRP A 53 -26.86 5.17 -18.05
N SER A 54 -26.49 6.45 -18.02
CA SER A 54 -26.00 7.13 -16.81
C SER A 54 -27.10 7.33 -15.77
N ALA A 55 -28.31 7.69 -16.22
CA ALA A 55 -29.49 7.81 -15.36
C ALA A 55 -29.89 6.45 -14.77
N LEU A 56 -29.82 5.38 -15.57
CA LEU A 56 -30.09 4.01 -15.14
C LEU A 56 -28.99 3.47 -14.21
N LEU A 57 -27.73 3.79 -14.47
CA LEU A 57 -26.60 3.44 -13.60
C LEU A 57 -26.78 4.07 -12.21
N GLU A 58 -27.07 5.37 -12.15
CA GLU A 58 -27.36 6.08 -10.90
C GLU A 58 -28.56 5.47 -10.17
N LYS A 59 -29.62 5.09 -10.90
CA LYS A 59 -30.77 4.38 -10.30
C LYS A 59 -30.39 3.04 -9.69
N ALA A 60 -29.58 2.25 -10.39
CA ALA A 60 -29.11 0.96 -9.88
C ALA A 60 -28.21 1.15 -8.65
N TYR A 61 -27.38 2.20 -8.65
CA TYR A 61 -26.53 2.56 -7.53
C TYR A 61 -27.36 3.06 -6.32
N ALA A 62 -28.38 3.89 -6.55
CA ALA A 62 -29.34 4.29 -5.53
C ALA A 62 -30.05 3.07 -4.93
N LYS A 63 -30.49 2.12 -5.76
CA LYS A 63 -31.09 0.87 -5.29
C LYS A 63 -30.12 0.05 -4.42
N LEU A 64 -28.84 -0.01 -4.77
CA LEU A 64 -27.81 -0.71 -4.00
C LEU A 64 -27.66 -0.12 -2.59
N TYR A 65 -27.78 1.21 -2.47
CA TYR A 65 -27.69 1.93 -1.19
C TYR A 65 -29.05 2.15 -0.50
N GLY A 66 -30.16 1.72 -1.11
CA GLY A 66 -31.51 1.80 -0.58
C GLY A 66 -32.40 2.83 -1.27
N ASP A 67 -31.87 4.04 -1.52
CA ASP A 67 -32.58 5.14 -2.18
C ASP A 67 -31.62 6.19 -2.78
N TYR A 68 -32.19 7.18 -3.47
CA TYR A 68 -31.42 8.29 -4.07
C TYR A 68 -30.87 9.26 -3.01
N GLU A 69 -31.55 9.45 -1.87
CA GLU A 69 -31.14 10.40 -0.85
C GLU A 69 -29.84 9.97 -0.16
N SER A 70 -29.66 8.65 -0.01
CA SER A 70 -28.46 8.00 0.52
C SER A 70 -27.20 8.26 -0.31
N LEU A 71 -27.34 8.76 -1.56
CA LEU A 71 -26.19 9.11 -2.41
C LEU A 71 -25.63 10.53 -2.12
N ASN A 72 -26.36 11.40 -1.42
CA ASN A 72 -26.03 12.83 -1.30
C ASN A 72 -24.71 13.14 -0.57
N ASP A 73 -24.24 12.27 0.33
CA ASP A 73 -23.00 12.46 1.10
C ASP A 73 -21.89 11.47 0.67
N GLY A 74 -22.03 10.82 -0.49
CA GLY A 74 -21.05 9.89 -1.04
C GLY A 74 -19.76 10.58 -1.49
N ARG A 75 -18.62 9.88 -1.38
CA ARG A 75 -17.33 10.35 -1.92
C ARG A 75 -17.10 9.79 -3.32
N SER A 76 -16.53 10.59 -4.22
CA SER A 76 -16.20 10.15 -5.57
C SER A 76 -15.26 8.94 -5.58
N ALA A 77 -14.25 8.93 -4.71
CA ALA A 77 -13.34 7.79 -4.56
C ALA A 77 -14.09 6.48 -4.25
N ASP A 78 -15.13 6.56 -3.43
CA ASP A 78 -15.90 5.40 -3.01
C ASP A 78 -16.74 4.85 -4.17
N ALA A 79 -17.38 5.73 -4.93
CA ALA A 79 -18.12 5.36 -6.14
C ALA A 79 -17.20 4.75 -7.20
N LEU A 80 -15.99 5.29 -7.39
CA LEU A 80 -15.01 4.74 -8.33
C LEU A 80 -14.61 3.31 -7.97
N VAL A 81 -14.42 3.01 -6.69
CA VAL A 81 -14.18 1.63 -6.23
C VAL A 81 -15.39 0.74 -6.53
N ASP A 82 -16.61 1.19 -6.24
CA ASP A 82 -17.82 0.40 -6.49
C ASP A 82 -18.06 0.15 -8.00
N PHE A 83 -17.62 1.05 -8.86
CA PHE A 83 -17.76 0.88 -10.32
C PHE A 83 -16.66 0.02 -10.94
N THR A 84 -15.57 -0.24 -10.22
CA THR A 84 -14.36 -0.79 -10.85
C THR A 84 -13.63 -1.90 -10.10
N GLY A 85 -13.86 -2.05 -8.79
CA GLY A 85 -13.08 -2.91 -7.92
C GLY A 85 -11.63 -2.44 -7.69
N GLY A 86 -11.31 -1.20 -8.07
CA GLY A 86 -10.01 -0.58 -7.84
C GLY A 86 -9.74 -0.27 -6.36
N VAL A 87 -8.69 0.51 -6.10
CA VAL A 87 -8.29 0.93 -4.75
C VAL A 87 -8.29 2.44 -4.66
N ALA A 88 -9.09 2.99 -3.76
CA ALA A 88 -9.18 4.42 -3.51
C ALA A 88 -8.02 4.93 -2.64
N GLU A 89 -7.42 6.02 -3.07
CA GLU A 89 -6.49 6.85 -2.33
C GLU A 89 -7.02 8.29 -2.31
N LYS A 90 -6.95 8.94 -1.14
CA LYS A 90 -7.29 10.36 -0.99
C LYS A 90 -6.05 11.15 -0.59
N LEU A 91 -5.79 12.23 -1.31
CA LEU A 91 -4.76 13.21 -0.99
C LEU A 91 -5.43 14.52 -0.58
N VAL A 92 -5.03 15.06 0.57
CA VAL A 92 -5.49 16.35 1.08
C VAL A 92 -4.32 17.33 0.95
N LEU A 93 -4.35 18.16 -0.08
CA LEU A 93 -3.24 19.05 -0.44
C LEU A 93 -2.94 20.09 0.64
N THR A 94 -3.97 20.52 1.37
CA THR A 94 -3.83 21.48 2.48
C THR A 94 -3.04 20.94 3.69
N ARG A 95 -2.79 19.63 3.74
CA ARG A 95 -1.94 19.00 4.76
C ARG A 95 -0.47 18.85 4.34
N LEU A 96 -0.15 19.16 3.09
CA LEU A 96 1.20 19.06 2.54
C LEU A 96 1.91 20.42 2.65
N ASP A 97 3.20 20.41 2.96
CA ASP A 97 4.03 21.61 2.83
C ASP A 97 4.45 21.78 1.37
N LEU A 98 3.57 22.38 0.58
CA LEU A 98 3.77 22.59 -0.85
C LEU A 98 4.85 23.65 -1.16
N ASN A 99 5.48 24.26 -0.14
CA ASN A 99 6.67 25.09 -0.33
C ASN A 99 7.96 24.25 -0.38
N ASP A 100 7.93 22.99 0.06
CA ASP A 100 9.03 22.05 -0.11
C ASP A 100 8.99 21.46 -1.52
N THR A 101 9.96 21.84 -2.34
CA THR A 101 10.08 21.39 -3.73
C THR A 101 10.17 19.87 -3.86
N LYS A 102 10.64 19.15 -2.84
CA LYS A 102 10.66 17.69 -2.86
C LYS A 102 9.25 17.10 -2.75
N ILE A 103 8.37 17.73 -1.97
CA ILE A 103 6.98 17.28 -1.79
C ILE A 103 6.21 17.57 -3.08
N GLU A 104 6.40 18.75 -3.66
CA GLU A 104 5.87 19.10 -4.99
C GLU A 104 6.27 18.07 -6.05
N ASP A 105 7.57 17.78 -6.18
CA ASP A 105 8.08 16.80 -7.15
C ASP A 105 7.46 15.42 -6.92
N GLN A 106 7.43 14.95 -5.66
CA GLN A 106 6.84 13.65 -5.33
C GLN A 106 5.35 13.57 -5.69
N LEU A 107 4.58 14.63 -5.42
CA LEU A 107 3.17 14.69 -5.77
C LEU A 107 2.98 14.66 -7.29
N PHE A 108 3.75 15.47 -8.03
CA PHE A 108 3.68 15.51 -9.48
C PHE A 108 3.94 14.13 -10.09
N TYR A 109 5.07 13.49 -9.74
CA TYR A 109 5.44 12.19 -10.28
C TYR A 109 4.46 11.08 -9.87
N LYS A 110 3.84 11.19 -8.69
CA LYS A 110 2.77 10.28 -8.27
C LYS A 110 1.53 10.39 -9.14
N LEU A 111 1.04 11.61 -9.39
CA LEU A 111 -0.13 11.82 -10.26
C LEU A 111 0.19 11.41 -11.70
N LYS A 112 1.40 11.69 -12.17
CA LYS A 112 1.89 11.25 -13.48
C LYS A 112 1.92 9.73 -13.60
N GLU A 113 2.52 9.04 -12.63
CA GLU A 113 2.55 7.58 -12.59
C GLU A 113 1.13 6.99 -12.54
N SER A 114 0.24 7.58 -11.74
CA SER A 114 -1.15 7.15 -11.63
C SER A 114 -1.87 7.31 -12.98
N CYS A 115 -1.67 8.45 -13.66
CA CYS A 115 -2.19 8.70 -15.01
C CYS A 115 -1.64 7.70 -16.04
N ASP A 116 -0.33 7.41 -16.02
CA ASP A 116 0.32 6.46 -16.94
C ASP A 116 -0.18 5.02 -16.72
N ASN A 117 -0.55 4.69 -15.48
CA ASN A 117 -1.20 3.44 -15.10
C ASN A 117 -2.73 3.45 -15.30
N SER A 118 -3.27 4.48 -15.95
CA SER A 118 -4.70 4.62 -16.27
C SER A 118 -5.62 4.68 -15.03
N ALA A 119 -5.10 5.10 -13.87
CA ALA A 119 -5.92 5.35 -12.69
C ALA A 119 -6.97 6.43 -12.99
N LEU A 120 -8.17 6.29 -12.42
CA LEU A 120 -9.19 7.34 -12.50
C LEU A 120 -8.93 8.35 -11.39
N MET A 121 -8.84 9.63 -11.75
CA MET A 121 -8.49 10.69 -10.82
C MET A 121 -9.49 11.82 -10.88
N ASN A 122 -9.89 12.31 -9.70
CA ASN A 122 -10.80 13.44 -9.54
C ASN A 122 -10.21 14.40 -8.50
N CYS A 123 -10.49 15.69 -8.63
CA CYS A 123 -10.10 16.69 -7.64
C CYS A 123 -11.24 17.67 -7.38
N ASN A 124 -11.19 18.33 -6.22
CA ASN A 124 -12.17 19.34 -5.86
C ASN A 124 -11.57 20.46 -5.00
N ILE A 125 -12.32 21.56 -4.94
CA ILE A 125 -12.07 22.69 -4.04
C ILE A 125 -13.04 22.56 -2.87
N GLU A 126 -12.53 22.25 -1.69
CA GLU A 126 -13.30 22.07 -0.48
C GLU A 126 -13.96 23.39 -0.08
N CYS A 127 -15.22 23.31 0.31
CA CYS A 127 -16.01 24.45 0.72
C CYS A 127 -17.05 24.04 1.77
N GLN A 128 -17.69 25.03 2.37
CA GLN A 128 -18.84 24.76 3.25
C GLN A 128 -20.02 24.26 2.42
N LYS A 129 -20.91 23.43 3.00
CA LYS A 129 -22.10 22.91 2.29
C LYS A 129 -22.96 24.01 1.64
N THR A 130 -23.01 25.20 2.24
CA THR A 130 -23.74 26.37 1.71
C THR A 130 -23.10 27.04 0.51
N GLU A 131 -21.85 26.73 0.20
CA GLU A 131 -21.07 27.33 -0.89
C GLU A 131 -20.91 26.40 -2.10
N VAL A 132 -21.37 25.15 -1.99
CA VAL A 132 -21.33 24.18 -3.09
C VAL A 132 -22.03 24.75 -4.32
N GLY A 133 -21.36 24.70 -5.47
CA GLY A 133 -21.86 25.24 -6.73
C GLY A 133 -21.56 26.73 -6.96
N LYS A 134 -20.92 27.42 -6.01
CA LYS A 134 -20.51 28.82 -6.21
C LYS A 134 -19.34 28.91 -7.19
N GLU A 135 -19.50 29.76 -8.20
CA GLU A 135 -18.47 30.08 -9.19
C GLU A 135 -17.44 31.06 -8.62
N LEU A 136 -16.16 30.77 -8.84
CA LEU A 136 -15.02 31.59 -8.45
C LEU A 136 -14.59 32.51 -9.60
N PRO A 137 -13.87 33.62 -9.31
CA PRO A 137 -13.38 34.53 -10.35
C PRO A 137 -12.48 33.86 -11.41
N ASN A 138 -11.82 32.76 -11.05
CA ASN A 138 -10.95 31.98 -11.93
C ASN A 138 -11.72 30.97 -12.84
N GLY A 139 -13.06 30.99 -12.80
CA GLY A 139 -13.94 30.13 -13.61
C GLY A 139 -14.27 28.76 -13.00
N LEU A 140 -13.66 28.40 -11.87
CA LEU A 140 -13.90 27.12 -11.19
C LEU A 140 -15.06 27.18 -10.20
N ILE A 141 -15.57 26.02 -9.80
CA ILE A 141 -16.77 25.88 -8.96
C ILE A 141 -16.40 25.20 -7.65
N LEU A 142 -16.82 25.79 -6.53
CA LEU A 142 -16.60 25.24 -5.19
C LEU A 142 -17.41 23.95 -4.96
N GLY A 143 -16.79 22.97 -4.30
CA GLY A 143 -17.42 21.68 -3.98
C GLY A 143 -17.70 20.80 -5.19
N HIS A 144 -17.23 21.17 -6.39
CA HIS A 144 -17.44 20.45 -7.63
C HIS A 144 -16.24 19.56 -7.98
N GLY A 145 -16.52 18.39 -8.56
CA GLY A 145 -15.51 17.44 -9.00
C GLY A 145 -15.00 17.73 -10.41
N TYR A 146 -13.68 17.75 -10.58
CA TYR A 146 -12.99 17.86 -11.86
C TYR A 146 -12.14 16.62 -12.10
N ASN A 147 -12.28 16.02 -13.29
CA ASN A 147 -11.50 14.83 -13.64
C ASN A 147 -10.08 15.23 -14.05
N ILE A 148 -9.05 14.61 -13.48
CA ILE A 148 -7.68 14.76 -13.95
C ILE A 148 -7.47 13.78 -15.10
N THR A 149 -7.39 14.29 -16.33
CA THR A 149 -7.35 13.46 -17.54
C THR A 149 -5.95 13.31 -18.14
N LYS A 150 -5.01 14.18 -17.76
CA LYS A 150 -3.60 14.07 -18.17
C LYS A 150 -2.67 14.78 -17.19
N VAL A 151 -1.49 14.20 -16.96
CA VAL A 151 -0.38 14.83 -16.24
C VAL A 151 0.89 14.61 -17.06
N LEU A 152 1.61 15.68 -17.40
CA LEU A 152 2.81 15.58 -18.23
C LEU A 152 3.83 16.69 -17.98
N GLU A 153 5.05 16.41 -18.43
CA GLU A 153 6.15 17.36 -18.52
C GLU A 153 6.28 17.86 -19.96
N SER A 154 6.36 19.17 -20.15
CA SER A 154 6.58 19.81 -21.44
C SER A 154 7.91 20.57 -21.44
N LYS A 155 8.67 20.51 -22.53
CA LYS A 155 9.91 21.28 -22.67
C LYS A 155 9.61 22.65 -23.27
N VAL A 156 10.12 23.70 -22.63
CA VAL A 156 9.97 25.09 -23.10
C VAL A 156 11.27 25.54 -23.77
N GLU A 157 11.21 26.19 -24.93
CA GLU A 157 12.43 26.65 -25.63
C GLU A 157 12.99 27.96 -25.05
N LYS A 158 12.12 28.88 -24.62
CA LYS A 158 12.52 30.20 -24.14
C LYS A 158 12.73 30.17 -22.63
N LYS A 159 13.95 30.51 -22.16
CA LYS A 159 14.19 30.81 -20.74
C LYS A 159 13.13 31.80 -20.27
N LEU A 160 12.34 31.42 -19.25
CA LEU A 160 11.58 32.40 -18.47
C LEU A 160 12.60 33.41 -17.95
N GLN A 161 12.41 34.71 -18.23
CA GLN A 161 13.35 35.73 -17.79
C GLN A 161 13.54 35.64 -16.26
N GLY A 162 14.76 35.34 -15.82
CA GLY A 162 15.12 35.24 -14.40
C GLY A 162 15.26 33.82 -13.82
N ALA A 163 14.93 32.75 -14.56
CA ALA A 163 15.06 31.37 -14.05
C ALA A 163 16.44 30.76 -14.37
N VAL A 164 17.19 30.36 -13.33
CA VAL A 164 18.37 29.48 -13.43
C VAL A 164 17.88 28.05 -13.20
N GLY A 165 17.57 27.30 -14.26
CA GLY A 165 17.07 25.93 -14.15
C GLY A 165 16.71 25.29 -15.51
N ASN A 166 16.45 23.98 -15.52
CA ASN A 166 15.96 23.25 -16.70
C ASN A 166 14.60 23.82 -17.15
N ASN A 167 14.42 24.01 -18.47
CA ASN A 167 13.18 24.52 -19.07
C ASN A 167 12.08 23.44 -19.15
N THR A 168 11.69 22.85 -18.03
CA THR A 168 10.57 21.90 -17.98
C THR A 168 9.36 22.56 -17.33
N LEU A 169 8.20 22.45 -17.97
CA LEU A 169 6.92 22.90 -17.47
C LEU A 169 6.09 21.68 -17.04
N LEU A 170 5.64 21.69 -15.79
CA LEU A 170 4.78 20.65 -15.22
C LEU A 170 3.32 21.05 -15.45
N MET A 171 2.55 20.20 -16.13
CA MET A 171 1.20 20.51 -16.60
C MET A 171 0.19 19.45 -16.19
N VAL A 172 -1.03 19.91 -15.91
CA VAL A 172 -2.19 19.05 -15.62
C VAL A 172 -3.34 19.45 -16.55
N ARG A 173 -4.01 18.45 -17.13
CA ARG A 173 -5.27 18.63 -17.85
C ARG A 173 -6.42 18.15 -16.99
N LEU A 174 -7.44 18.97 -16.91
CA LEU A 174 -8.65 18.74 -16.15
C LEU A 174 -9.85 18.74 -17.09
N ALA A 175 -10.92 18.05 -16.68
CA ALA A 175 -12.20 18.09 -17.37
C ALA A 175 -13.33 18.34 -16.37
N ASN A 176 -14.15 19.35 -16.64
CA ASN A 176 -15.40 19.58 -15.94
C ASN A 176 -16.49 18.65 -16.49
N PRO A 177 -17.05 17.71 -15.70
CA PRO A 177 -18.06 16.76 -16.17
C PRO A 177 -19.34 17.41 -16.70
N TRP A 178 -19.67 18.63 -16.27
CA TRP A 178 -20.81 19.37 -16.81
C TRP A 178 -20.55 19.95 -18.20
N GLY A 179 -19.29 19.97 -18.64
CA GLY A 179 -18.85 20.56 -19.90
C GLY A 179 -19.31 22.01 -20.06
N ILE A 180 -19.34 22.74 -18.95
CA ILE A 180 -19.62 24.18 -18.86
C ILE A 180 -18.61 24.74 -17.88
N LYS A 181 -18.07 25.95 -18.13
CA LYS A 181 -17.12 26.65 -17.25
C LYS A 181 -15.77 25.96 -17.12
N GLU A 182 -14.74 26.67 -17.53
CA GLU A 182 -13.35 26.25 -17.58
C GLU A 182 -12.49 27.26 -16.83
N TRP A 183 -11.27 26.83 -16.49
CA TRP A 183 -10.23 27.72 -15.98
C TRP A 183 -9.97 28.87 -16.95
N ASN A 184 -9.94 30.10 -16.43
CA ASN A 184 -9.72 31.31 -17.23
C ASN A 184 -8.37 32.02 -16.93
N GLY A 185 -7.47 31.34 -16.21
CA GLY A 185 -6.14 31.85 -15.87
C GLY A 185 -5.04 31.41 -16.85
N PRO A 186 -3.75 31.48 -16.45
CA PRO A 186 -2.64 31.03 -17.29
C PRO A 186 -2.84 29.60 -17.81
N TRP A 187 -2.54 29.38 -19.09
CA TRP A 187 -2.73 28.11 -19.82
C TRP A 187 -4.19 27.69 -20.07
N SER A 188 -5.17 28.56 -19.82
CA SER A 188 -6.52 28.40 -20.37
C SER A 188 -6.50 28.35 -21.91
N ASP A 189 -7.60 27.97 -22.54
CA ASP A 189 -7.66 27.81 -24.00
C ASP A 189 -7.24 29.07 -24.79
N ASP A 190 -7.67 30.26 -24.32
CA ASP A 190 -7.34 31.55 -24.94
C ASP A 190 -6.04 32.21 -24.41
N SER A 191 -5.25 31.48 -23.61
CA SER A 191 -4.09 32.04 -22.88
C SER A 191 -2.91 32.35 -23.82
N PRO A 192 -2.31 33.57 -23.74
CA PRO A 192 -1.15 33.92 -24.56
C PRO A 192 0.11 33.10 -24.22
N GLU A 193 0.14 32.45 -23.07
CA GLU A 193 1.21 31.55 -22.61
C GLU A 193 1.49 30.42 -23.61
N TRP A 194 0.48 29.93 -24.34
CA TRP A 194 0.63 28.89 -25.35
C TRP A 194 1.63 29.24 -26.45
N SER A 195 1.84 30.53 -26.73
CA SER A 195 2.86 31.02 -27.67
C SER A 195 4.30 30.66 -27.28
N LYS A 196 4.53 30.21 -26.03
CA LYS A 196 5.83 29.80 -25.50
C LYS A 196 6.17 28.33 -25.80
N ILE A 197 5.20 27.52 -26.23
CA ILE A 197 5.36 26.09 -26.54
C ILE A 197 5.33 25.91 -28.07
N ASN A 198 6.16 25.01 -28.60
CA ASN A 198 6.17 24.72 -30.03
C ASN A 198 4.94 23.87 -30.45
N LYS A 199 4.59 23.90 -31.74
CA LYS A 199 3.44 23.15 -32.25
C LYS A 199 3.58 21.62 -32.14
N SER A 200 4.81 21.09 -32.21
CA SER A 200 5.04 19.64 -32.12
C SER A 200 4.84 19.10 -30.71
N GLU A 201 5.11 19.88 -29.67
CA GLU A 201 4.73 19.55 -28.30
C GLU A 201 3.21 19.68 -28.11
N TRP A 202 2.51 20.57 -28.83
CA TRP A 202 1.04 20.61 -28.78
C TRP A 202 0.39 19.30 -29.21
N GLU A 203 0.90 18.70 -30.29
CA GLU A 203 0.44 17.41 -30.78
C GLU A 203 0.71 16.29 -29.77
N LYS A 204 1.88 16.29 -29.11
CA LYS A 204 2.20 15.32 -28.03
C LYS A 204 1.31 15.48 -26.81
N MET A 205 0.93 16.71 -26.48
CA MET A 205 0.00 17.00 -25.39
C MET A 205 -1.43 16.57 -25.73
N GLY A 206 -1.75 16.32 -27.01
CA GLY A 206 -3.11 16.02 -27.44
C GLY A 206 -4.05 17.21 -27.23
N LEU A 207 -3.52 18.43 -27.35
CA LEU A 207 -4.27 19.68 -27.18
C LEU A 207 -5.44 19.73 -28.17
N LYS A 208 -6.64 19.90 -27.61
CA LYS A 208 -7.85 20.30 -28.33
C LYS A 208 -8.32 21.60 -27.70
N PHE A 209 -8.46 22.64 -28.50
CA PHE A 209 -9.07 23.90 -28.09
C PHE A 209 -10.55 23.79 -28.44
N GLU A 210 -11.29 23.04 -27.63
CA GLU A 210 -12.72 22.80 -27.81
C GLU A 210 -13.39 23.11 -26.45
N GLN A 211 -14.44 23.94 -26.46
CA GLN A 211 -15.21 24.29 -25.25
C GLN A 211 -16.10 23.12 -24.80
N GLU A 212 -15.48 21.99 -24.47
CA GLU A 212 -16.13 20.79 -23.95
C GLU A 212 -15.92 20.63 -22.43
N GLY A 213 -15.35 21.64 -21.76
CA GLY A 213 -15.03 21.62 -20.34
C GLY A 213 -13.65 21.05 -20.01
N GLU A 214 -12.84 20.69 -21.02
CA GLU A 214 -11.44 20.31 -20.82
C GLU A 214 -10.56 21.56 -20.81
N PHE A 215 -9.61 21.64 -19.88
CA PHE A 215 -8.68 22.77 -19.82
C PHE A 215 -7.33 22.33 -19.22
N TRP A 216 -6.29 23.11 -19.51
CA TRP A 216 -4.97 22.93 -18.94
C TRP A 216 -4.65 23.99 -17.89
N MET A 217 -3.79 23.63 -16.95
CA MET A 217 -3.16 24.58 -16.04
C MET A 217 -1.76 24.11 -15.64
N SER A 218 -0.96 25.02 -15.11
CA SER A 218 0.33 24.65 -14.52
C SER A 218 0.12 23.82 -13.26
N PHE A 219 1.06 22.93 -12.95
CA PHE A 219 0.98 22.14 -11.72
C PHE A 219 1.00 23.02 -10.46
N GLN A 220 1.72 24.13 -10.50
CA GLN A 220 1.74 25.11 -9.41
C GLN A 220 0.35 25.73 -9.18
N ASP A 221 -0.32 26.17 -10.26
CA ASP A 221 -1.67 26.73 -10.15
C ASP A 221 -2.66 25.67 -9.66
N PHE A 222 -2.52 24.42 -10.11
CA PHE A 222 -3.32 23.30 -9.65
C PHE A 222 -3.22 23.12 -8.13
N MET A 223 -1.99 23.07 -7.60
CA MET A 223 -1.72 22.95 -6.17
C MET A 223 -2.25 24.13 -5.35
N ASN A 224 -2.18 25.34 -5.90
CA ASN A 224 -2.66 26.56 -5.23
C ASN A 224 -4.20 26.67 -5.25
N THR A 225 -4.88 25.89 -6.10
CA THR A 225 -6.31 26.04 -6.36
C THR A 225 -7.13 24.89 -5.78
N PHE A 226 -6.69 23.65 -5.99
CA PHE A 226 -7.39 22.46 -5.54
C PHE A 226 -6.98 22.07 -4.11
N THR A 227 -7.86 21.36 -3.43
CA THR A 227 -7.67 21.01 -2.01
C THR A 227 -7.60 19.52 -1.76
N ASN A 228 -8.32 18.74 -2.57
CA ASN A 228 -8.44 17.30 -2.43
C ASN A 228 -8.25 16.63 -3.81
N ILE A 229 -7.59 15.49 -3.82
CA ILE A 229 -7.46 14.60 -4.97
C ILE A 229 -7.87 13.19 -4.55
N ASP A 230 -8.82 12.61 -5.28
CA ASP A 230 -9.20 11.22 -5.19
C ASP A 230 -8.57 10.45 -6.35
N ILE A 231 -7.86 9.36 -6.06
CA ILE A 231 -7.22 8.49 -7.03
C ILE A 231 -7.79 7.08 -6.85
N CYS A 232 -8.33 6.50 -7.92
CA CYS A 232 -8.74 5.10 -7.96
C CYS A 232 -7.71 4.32 -8.78
N HIS A 233 -6.84 3.59 -8.09
CA HIS A 233 -5.80 2.77 -8.68
C HIS A 233 -6.40 1.49 -9.28
N PHE A 234 -6.11 1.25 -10.56
CA PHE A 234 -6.36 -0.05 -11.18
C PHE A 234 -5.18 -0.97 -10.94
N VAL A 235 -5.42 -1.99 -10.13
CA VAL A 235 -4.40 -2.98 -9.81
C VAL A 235 -4.47 -4.10 -10.82
N ASN A 236 -3.50 -4.18 -11.72
CA ASN A 236 -3.39 -5.31 -12.63
C ASN A 236 -2.86 -6.54 -11.86
N THR A 237 -3.74 -7.50 -11.59
CA THR A 237 -3.42 -8.77 -10.93
C THR A 237 -3.35 -9.96 -11.91
N SER A 238 -3.49 -9.71 -13.22
CA SER A 238 -3.54 -10.76 -14.23
C SER A 238 -2.19 -11.44 -14.43
N ILE A 239 -2.12 -12.75 -14.22
CA ILE A 239 -0.88 -13.54 -14.36
C ILE A 239 -0.36 -13.57 -15.82
N ILE A 240 -1.19 -13.19 -16.81
CA ILE A 240 -0.91 -13.30 -18.26
C ILE A 240 -0.54 -11.93 -18.88
N SER A 241 -0.27 -10.91 -18.06
CA SER A 241 0.06 -9.56 -18.54
C SER A 241 1.54 -9.38 -18.90
N ILE A 242 1.82 -8.67 -20.00
CA ILE A 242 3.16 -8.22 -20.42
C ILE A 242 3.66 -7.05 -19.56
N LYS A 243 2.74 -6.31 -18.90
CA LYS A 243 3.05 -5.22 -17.95
C LYS A 243 3.15 -5.75 -16.52
N LYS A 244 3.92 -5.04 -15.68
CA LYS A 244 4.13 -5.32 -14.25
C LYS A 244 2.79 -5.59 -13.55
N THR A 245 2.70 -6.75 -12.90
CA THR A 245 1.52 -7.21 -12.17
C THR A 245 1.75 -7.07 -10.68
N TRP A 246 0.67 -6.80 -9.95
CA TRP A 246 0.64 -6.94 -8.50
C TRP A 246 0.14 -8.33 -8.15
N SER A 247 0.70 -8.92 -7.10
CA SER A 247 0.11 -10.05 -6.40
C SER A 247 -0.84 -9.50 -5.34
N GLU A 248 -2.10 -9.91 -5.39
CA GLU A 248 -3.12 -9.53 -4.40
C GLU A 248 -3.31 -10.65 -3.37
N ALA A 249 -3.44 -10.25 -2.10
CA ALA A 249 -4.01 -11.06 -1.04
C ALA A 249 -5.18 -10.28 -0.42
N MET A 250 -6.36 -10.89 -0.41
CA MET A 250 -7.58 -10.32 0.13
C MET A 250 -8.01 -11.14 1.34
N PHE A 251 -8.29 -10.45 2.45
CA PHE A 251 -8.75 -11.06 3.69
C PHE A 251 -10.03 -10.37 4.15
N HIS A 252 -11.00 -11.19 4.55
CA HIS A 252 -12.19 -10.74 5.27
C HIS A 252 -12.03 -11.12 6.73
N GLY A 253 -12.20 -10.15 7.62
CA GLY A 253 -12.08 -10.35 9.05
C GLY A 253 -13.13 -9.55 9.81
N GLU A 254 -13.11 -9.66 11.13
CA GLU A 254 -14.05 -8.97 11.99
C GLU A 254 -13.39 -8.60 13.32
N TRP A 255 -13.68 -7.38 13.80
CA TRP A 255 -13.46 -7.00 15.20
C TRP A 255 -14.68 -7.42 16.02
N THR A 256 -14.46 -8.30 16.99
CA THR A 256 -15.51 -8.91 17.82
C THR A 256 -15.17 -8.78 19.30
N VAL A 257 -16.20 -8.87 20.16
CA VAL A 257 -16.07 -8.83 21.63
C VAL A 257 -15.25 -9.98 22.21
N SER A 258 -14.97 -11.03 21.44
CA SER A 258 -14.25 -12.23 21.89
C SER A 258 -12.73 -12.11 21.76
N GLY A 259 -12.16 -10.93 22.06
CA GLY A 259 -10.71 -10.74 22.09
C GLY A 259 -10.06 -10.48 20.73
N ARG A 260 -10.79 -9.87 19.77
CA ARG A 260 -10.27 -9.46 18.45
C ARG A 260 -10.40 -7.97 18.19
N ASN A 261 -10.61 -7.17 19.24
CA ASN A 261 -10.95 -5.76 19.21
C ASN A 261 -9.94 -4.94 20.02
N GLY A 262 -8.71 -4.85 19.52
CA GLY A 262 -7.59 -4.27 20.26
C GLY A 262 -7.57 -2.75 20.32
N GLY A 263 -8.32 -2.07 19.44
CA GLY A 263 -8.22 -0.63 19.21
C GLY A 263 -6.88 -0.21 18.60
N ASN A 264 -6.62 1.08 18.59
CA ASN A 264 -5.39 1.66 18.04
C ASN A 264 -4.18 1.48 18.98
N ASP A 265 -3.02 1.97 18.55
CA ASP A 265 -1.76 1.84 19.28
C ASP A 265 -1.63 2.77 20.50
N PHE A 266 -2.54 3.75 20.67
CA PHE A 266 -2.66 4.48 21.94
C PHE A 266 -3.16 3.56 23.07
N ASN A 267 -3.97 2.54 22.74
CA ASN A 267 -4.37 1.46 23.64
C ASN A 267 -3.40 0.28 23.52
N SER A 268 -2.11 0.54 23.77
CA SER A 268 -1.01 -0.40 23.48
C SER A 268 -1.17 -1.78 24.12
N ALA A 269 -1.82 -1.88 25.29
CA ALA A 269 -2.03 -3.15 25.99
C ALA A 269 -2.93 -4.12 25.21
N THR A 270 -3.91 -3.62 24.46
CA THR A 270 -4.86 -4.44 23.71
C THR A 270 -4.61 -4.44 22.22
N PHE A 271 -3.79 -3.53 21.69
CA PHE A 271 -3.49 -3.37 20.26
C PHE A 271 -3.19 -4.70 19.53
N LEU A 272 -2.41 -5.60 20.12
CA LEU A 272 -2.07 -6.88 19.50
C LEU A 272 -3.18 -7.94 19.55
N SER A 273 -4.29 -7.66 20.22
CA SER A 273 -5.51 -8.48 20.17
C SER A 273 -6.21 -8.36 18.81
N ASN A 274 -5.96 -7.30 18.05
CA ASN A 274 -6.50 -7.17 16.69
C ASN A 274 -6.08 -8.36 15.79
N PRO A 275 -6.80 -8.62 14.69
CA PRO A 275 -6.35 -9.57 13.67
C PRO A 275 -4.95 -9.20 13.16
N GLN A 276 -4.15 -10.22 12.81
CA GLN A 276 -2.76 -10.02 12.40
C GLN A 276 -2.50 -10.81 11.12
N PHE A 277 -1.99 -10.17 10.08
CA PHE A 277 -1.72 -10.81 8.80
C PHE A 277 -0.25 -10.70 8.47
N VAL A 278 0.43 -11.85 8.38
CA VAL A 278 1.85 -11.93 8.05
C VAL A 278 2.02 -11.99 6.53
N PHE A 279 3.08 -11.35 6.01
CA PHE A 279 3.46 -11.40 4.61
C PHE A 279 4.98 -11.18 4.44
N ASP A 280 5.52 -11.66 3.32
CA ASP A 280 6.95 -11.61 3.01
C ASP A 280 7.24 -10.72 1.80
N ILE A 281 8.35 -9.99 1.90
CA ILE A 281 8.98 -9.30 0.77
C ILE A 281 10.21 -10.09 0.38
N ASN A 282 10.18 -10.69 -0.81
CA ASN A 282 11.23 -11.60 -1.28
C ASN A 282 12.35 -10.91 -2.06
N GLY A 283 12.01 -9.83 -2.78
CA GLY A 283 12.97 -8.98 -3.50
C GLY A 283 13.76 -8.07 -2.55
N GLN A 284 14.81 -7.40 -3.06
CA GLN A 284 15.63 -6.48 -2.25
C GLN A 284 14.79 -5.37 -1.62
N ASN A 285 13.90 -4.79 -2.43
CA ASN A 285 12.83 -3.90 -2.01
C ASN A 285 11.62 -4.20 -2.87
N ASP A 286 10.43 -3.98 -2.32
CA ASP A 286 9.20 -4.06 -3.09
C ASP A 286 8.23 -2.95 -2.68
N ARG A 287 7.39 -2.52 -3.63
CA ARG A 287 6.32 -1.58 -3.35
C ARG A 287 5.18 -2.37 -2.74
N VAL A 288 4.66 -1.89 -1.62
CA VAL A 288 3.55 -2.49 -0.90
C VAL A 288 2.41 -1.50 -0.84
N MET A 289 1.23 -1.95 -1.23
CA MET A 289 0.01 -1.17 -1.16
C MET A 289 -1.01 -1.92 -0.32
N VAL A 290 -1.64 -1.22 0.61
CA VAL A 290 -2.62 -1.76 1.54
C VAL A 290 -3.87 -0.91 1.50
N SER A 291 -5.01 -1.57 1.40
CA SER A 291 -6.33 -0.97 1.55
C SER A 291 -7.11 -1.72 2.62
N LEU A 292 -7.65 -0.99 3.58
CA LEU A 292 -8.52 -1.51 4.63
C LEU A 292 -9.88 -0.84 4.50
N GLU A 293 -10.96 -1.61 4.55
CA GLU A 293 -12.33 -1.11 4.37
C GLU A 293 -13.22 -1.44 5.59
N LEU A 294 -13.68 -0.41 6.30
CA LEU A 294 -14.74 -0.35 7.33
C LEU A 294 -14.97 1.15 7.70
N ASN A 295 -15.97 1.45 8.54
CA ASN A 295 -16.13 2.72 9.25
C ASN A 295 -15.08 2.94 10.37
N THR A 296 -14.32 4.04 10.30
CA THR A 296 -13.37 4.54 11.33
C THR A 296 -12.23 3.57 11.66
N ILE A 297 -11.20 3.56 10.83
CA ILE A 297 -10.16 2.53 10.86
C ILE A 297 -8.78 3.12 10.63
N GLY A 298 -7.77 2.29 10.92
CA GLY A 298 -6.38 2.47 10.54
C GLY A 298 -5.68 1.12 10.51
N PHE A 299 -4.43 1.07 10.06
CA PHE A 299 -3.61 -0.12 10.16
C PHE A 299 -2.16 0.24 10.42
N GLN A 300 -1.43 -0.73 10.97
CA GLN A 300 0.00 -0.62 11.22
C GLN A 300 0.72 -1.80 10.60
N ILE A 301 1.93 -1.57 10.08
CA ILE A 301 2.83 -2.62 9.62
C ILE A 301 4.05 -2.65 10.51
N MET A 302 4.40 -3.85 10.99
CA MET A 302 5.59 -4.10 11.80
C MET A 302 6.54 -5.05 11.08
N LYS A 303 7.83 -4.81 11.19
CA LYS A 303 8.85 -5.81 10.82
C LYS A 303 8.94 -6.84 11.93
N VAL A 304 8.91 -8.12 11.56
CA VAL A 304 8.94 -9.24 12.51
C VAL A 304 10.04 -10.22 12.14
N GLU A 305 10.18 -11.27 12.95
CA GLU A 305 11.15 -12.32 12.78
C GLU A 305 10.94 -13.10 11.49
N GLU A 306 12.03 -13.48 10.84
CA GLU A 306 12.02 -14.13 9.53
C GLU A 306 11.26 -15.46 9.53
N ASN A 307 11.13 -16.11 10.70
CA ASN A 307 10.39 -17.35 10.88
C ASN A 307 9.10 -17.17 11.71
N ARG A 308 8.56 -15.96 11.83
CA ARG A 308 7.31 -15.70 12.56
C ARG A 308 6.17 -16.56 11.99
N LYS A 309 5.63 -17.43 12.83
CA LYS A 309 4.56 -18.41 12.51
C LYS A 309 3.26 -18.16 13.29
N TYR A 310 3.41 -17.67 14.52
CA TYR A 310 2.36 -17.42 15.50
C TYR A 310 2.12 -15.92 15.64
N ARG A 311 1.09 -15.55 16.40
CA ARG A 311 0.75 -14.15 16.70
C ARG A 311 1.94 -13.42 17.35
N VAL A 312 1.96 -12.12 17.14
CA VAL A 312 2.90 -11.17 17.74
C VAL A 312 2.30 -10.72 19.08
N HIS A 313 3.11 -10.78 20.13
CA HIS A 313 2.70 -10.47 21.50
C HIS A 313 3.38 -9.23 22.08
N ILE A 314 4.45 -8.76 21.44
CA ILE A 314 5.14 -7.51 21.78
C ILE A 314 5.22 -6.64 20.53
N VAL A 315 4.89 -5.35 20.70
CA VAL A 315 4.97 -4.38 19.62
C VAL A 315 6.44 -4.22 19.19
N GLY A 316 6.72 -4.60 17.96
CA GLY A 316 8.06 -4.53 17.37
C GLY A 316 8.35 -3.21 16.65
N GLU A 317 9.31 -3.27 15.73
CA GLU A 317 9.67 -2.16 14.86
C GLU A 317 8.49 -1.79 13.95
N LYS A 318 7.93 -0.60 14.16
CA LYS A 318 6.87 -0.05 13.30
C LYS A 318 7.51 0.52 12.03
N VAL A 319 7.14 -0.02 10.87
CA VAL A 319 7.66 0.45 9.58
C VAL A 319 6.65 1.31 8.82
N PHE A 320 5.37 1.20 9.15
CA PHE A 320 4.31 2.04 8.58
C PHE A 320 3.11 2.11 9.54
N ALA A 321 2.44 3.26 9.55
CA ALA A 321 1.13 3.45 10.18
C ALA A 321 0.28 4.33 9.27
N SER A 322 -0.96 3.92 9.00
CA SER A 322 -1.89 4.76 8.26
C SER A 322 -2.43 5.88 9.14
N GLU A 323 -2.91 6.96 8.52
CA GLU A 323 -3.78 7.90 9.24
C GLU A 323 -5.10 7.21 9.61
N TYR A 324 -5.59 7.47 10.81
CA TYR A 324 -6.95 7.06 11.18
C TYR A 324 -7.95 8.00 10.54
N SER A 325 -8.95 7.43 9.88
CA SER A 325 -9.95 8.22 9.18
C SER A 325 -11.34 7.62 9.35
N LYS A 326 -12.31 8.50 9.57
CA LYS A 326 -13.74 8.20 9.46
C LYS A 326 -14.12 8.18 7.97
N SER A 327 -13.60 7.20 7.26
CA SER A 327 -13.86 6.94 5.84
C SER A 327 -14.15 5.47 5.65
N ARG A 328 -14.80 5.13 4.54
CA ARG A 328 -15.10 3.74 4.18
C ARG A 328 -13.83 2.92 3.97
N SER A 329 -12.77 3.55 3.47
CA SER A 329 -11.47 2.91 3.26
C SER A 329 -10.33 3.78 3.78
N VAL A 330 -9.23 3.12 4.13
CA VAL A 330 -7.93 3.73 4.43
C VAL A 330 -6.87 3.08 3.55
N PHE A 331 -5.98 3.91 3.04
CA PHE A 331 -4.97 3.56 2.05
C PHE A 331 -3.57 3.80 2.59
N GLY A 332 -2.63 2.92 2.24
CA GLY A 332 -1.21 3.19 2.40
C GLY A 332 -0.40 2.58 1.27
N ILE A 333 0.61 3.30 0.82
CA ILE A 333 1.59 2.81 -0.15
C ILE A 333 3.00 3.16 0.32
N MET A 334 3.89 2.18 0.27
CA MET A 334 5.24 2.30 0.81
C MET A 334 6.21 1.39 0.06
N ILE A 335 7.51 1.56 0.30
CA ILE A 335 8.55 0.63 -0.17
C ILE A 335 9.11 -0.08 1.06
N LEU A 336 9.02 -1.40 1.08
CA LEU A 336 9.58 -2.21 2.15
C LEU A 336 10.79 -3.00 1.64
N PRO A 337 11.89 -3.07 2.41
CA PRO A 337 13.01 -3.94 2.09
C PRO A 337 12.65 -5.41 2.25
N LYS A 338 13.54 -6.30 1.82
CA LYS A 338 13.43 -7.73 2.09
C LYS A 338 13.19 -8.02 3.58
N GLY A 339 12.25 -8.91 3.86
CA GLY A 339 11.95 -9.39 5.21
C GLY A 339 10.51 -9.83 5.38
N ARG A 340 10.18 -10.22 6.61
CA ARG A 340 8.83 -10.59 7.03
C ARG A 340 8.15 -9.47 7.81
N TYR A 341 6.88 -9.26 7.52
CA TYR A 341 6.07 -8.18 8.08
C TYR A 341 4.73 -8.69 8.58
N VAL A 342 4.14 -7.97 9.53
CA VAL A 342 2.76 -8.18 9.98
C VAL A 342 2.00 -6.88 9.81
N VAL A 343 0.89 -6.93 9.09
CA VAL A 343 -0.12 -5.86 9.06
C VAL A 343 -1.19 -6.15 10.10
N VAL A 344 -1.47 -5.15 10.94
CA VAL A 344 -2.48 -5.18 12.00
C VAL A 344 -3.54 -4.14 11.66
N PRO A 345 -4.69 -4.54 11.10
CA PRO A 345 -5.83 -3.65 10.96
C PRO A 345 -6.42 -3.33 12.34
N THR A 346 -6.81 -2.07 12.53
CA THR A 346 -7.30 -1.54 13.80
C THR A 346 -8.49 -0.60 13.61
N THR A 347 -9.34 -0.54 14.62
CA THR A 347 -10.31 0.54 14.84
C THR A 347 -9.71 1.62 15.75
N THR A 348 -10.39 2.74 15.96
CA THR A 348 -9.90 3.78 16.87
C THR A 348 -10.05 3.34 18.33
N SER A 349 -11.15 2.66 18.64
CA SER A 349 -11.45 2.13 19.98
C SER A 349 -11.67 0.62 19.97
N SER A 350 -11.37 -0.04 21.09
CA SER A 350 -11.73 -1.45 21.30
C SER A 350 -13.24 -1.71 21.25
N ASP A 351 -14.07 -0.69 21.46
CA ASP A 351 -15.53 -0.83 21.44
C ASP A 351 -16.11 -0.78 20.02
N GLU A 352 -15.31 -0.39 19.03
CA GLU A 352 -15.71 -0.38 17.63
C GLU A 352 -15.58 -1.80 17.07
N LEU A 353 -16.72 -2.37 16.70
CA LEU A 353 -16.85 -3.71 16.17
C LEU A 353 -17.31 -3.65 14.72
N GLY A 354 -17.03 -4.71 13.97
CA GLY A 354 -17.58 -4.87 12.63
C GLY A 354 -16.67 -5.64 11.67
N PRO A 355 -17.24 -6.04 10.52
CA PRO A 355 -16.49 -6.71 9.48
C PRO A 355 -15.57 -5.73 8.77
N PHE A 356 -14.44 -6.22 8.28
CA PHE A 356 -13.57 -5.47 7.39
C PHE A 356 -13.08 -6.35 6.26
N MET A 357 -12.62 -5.67 5.22
CA MET A 357 -11.84 -6.29 4.17
C MET A 357 -10.48 -5.60 4.08
N LEU A 358 -9.42 -6.40 4.07
CA LEU A 358 -8.04 -6.00 3.92
C LEU A 358 -7.51 -6.52 2.58
N ARG A 359 -7.05 -5.61 1.73
CA ARG A 359 -6.39 -5.94 0.46
C ARG A 359 -4.92 -5.54 0.56
N LEU A 360 -4.03 -6.50 0.35
CA LEU A 360 -2.59 -6.34 0.34
C LEU A 360 -2.07 -6.62 -1.06
N TYR A 361 -1.26 -5.71 -1.58
CA TYR A 361 -0.63 -5.83 -2.88
C TYR A 361 0.88 -5.73 -2.76
N THR A 362 1.55 -6.69 -3.39
CA THR A 362 3.02 -6.77 -3.49
C THR A 362 3.44 -7.00 -4.94
N GLY A 363 4.67 -6.68 -5.32
CA GLY A 363 5.18 -6.92 -6.68
C GLY A 363 5.43 -8.39 -7.01
N SER A 364 5.42 -9.27 -6.01
CA SER A 364 5.47 -10.73 -6.16
C SER A 364 4.61 -11.41 -5.09
N SER A 365 4.34 -12.71 -5.24
CA SER A 365 3.59 -13.45 -4.20
C SER A 365 4.30 -13.35 -2.85
N SER A 366 3.55 -12.88 -1.85
CA SER A 366 4.06 -12.58 -0.51
C SER A 366 3.77 -13.67 0.52
N GLY A 367 3.08 -14.75 0.12
CA GLY A 367 2.68 -15.82 1.05
C GLY A 367 1.77 -15.33 2.18
N ALA A 368 1.02 -14.23 1.95
CA ALA A 368 0.25 -13.57 2.98
C ALA A 368 -0.81 -14.48 3.60
N ARG A 369 -0.96 -14.44 4.92
CA ARG A 369 -1.93 -15.23 5.68
C ARG A 369 -2.21 -14.64 7.05
N GLU A 370 -3.33 -15.01 7.66
CA GLU A 370 -3.63 -14.65 9.05
C GLU A 370 -2.77 -15.45 10.05
N LEU A 371 -2.38 -14.79 11.14
CA LEU A 371 -1.79 -15.38 12.34
C LEU A 371 -2.91 -15.63 13.37
N THR A 372 -3.36 -16.87 13.48
CA THR A 372 -4.48 -17.29 14.35
C THR A 372 -4.04 -18.02 15.61
N MET A 373 -2.84 -18.59 15.63
CA MET A 373 -2.31 -19.36 16.75
C MET A 373 -1.43 -18.48 17.65
N GLU A 374 -1.65 -18.53 18.96
CA GLU A 374 -0.86 -17.76 19.94
C GLU A 374 0.56 -18.32 20.11
N CYS A 375 0.69 -19.65 20.15
CA CYS A 375 1.97 -20.36 20.27
C CYS A 375 1.82 -21.79 19.72
N PRO A 376 2.90 -22.58 19.58
CA PRO A 376 2.80 -23.98 19.18
C PRO A 376 1.95 -24.78 20.16
N SER A 377 1.09 -25.66 19.63
CA SER A 377 0.42 -26.64 20.47
C SER A 377 1.41 -27.68 20.98
N ASN A 378 1.28 -28.05 22.26
CA ASN A 378 1.93 -29.26 22.77
C ASN A 378 1.28 -30.46 22.07
N GLY A 379 2.11 -31.27 21.40
CA GLY A 379 1.66 -32.42 20.61
C GLY A 379 1.16 -33.57 21.47
N CYS A 380 1.33 -34.81 20.98
CA CYS A 380 1.08 -36.02 21.77
C CYS A 380 1.71 -35.91 23.18
N PRO A 381 1.06 -36.41 24.25
CA PRO A 381 1.65 -36.47 25.60
C PRO A 381 3.02 -37.18 25.68
N CYS A 382 3.34 -37.96 24.65
CA CYS A 382 4.60 -38.67 24.47
C CYS A 382 5.75 -37.81 23.92
N ALA A 383 5.48 -36.63 23.38
CA ALA A 383 6.48 -35.72 22.84
C ALA A 383 6.90 -34.70 23.92
N ALA A 384 8.19 -34.34 23.93
CA ALA A 384 8.66 -33.26 24.78
C ALA A 384 7.89 -31.96 24.47
N ASN A 385 7.45 -31.27 25.52
CA ASN A 385 6.74 -29.99 25.43
C ASN A 385 7.73 -28.86 25.16
N PHE A 386 7.22 -27.78 24.56
CA PHE A 386 7.96 -26.53 24.51
C PHE A 386 7.98 -25.91 25.92
N VAL A 387 9.15 -25.46 26.35
CA VAL A 387 9.36 -24.94 27.71
C VAL A 387 9.90 -23.52 27.73
N LEU A 388 10.42 -23.03 26.60
CA LEU A 388 11.02 -21.71 26.47
C LEU A 388 10.77 -21.17 25.06
N VAL A 389 10.44 -19.89 24.95
CA VAL A 389 10.52 -19.15 23.68
C VAL A 389 11.76 -18.26 23.72
N SER A 390 12.59 -18.32 22.68
CA SER A 390 13.82 -17.53 22.56
C SER A 390 13.82 -16.78 21.24
N THR A 391 13.92 -15.45 21.31
CA THR A 391 14.14 -14.60 20.14
C THR A 391 15.58 -14.13 20.11
N VAL A 392 16.28 -14.42 19.02
CA VAL A 392 17.68 -14.06 18.80
C VAL A 392 17.77 -13.07 17.65
N THR A 393 18.43 -11.94 17.89
CA THR A 393 18.85 -10.97 16.89
C THR A 393 20.34 -11.12 16.66
N ILE A 394 20.73 -11.37 15.41
CA ILE A 394 22.13 -11.28 14.99
C ILE A 394 22.37 -9.85 14.52
N GLU A 395 23.05 -9.06 15.34
CA GLU A 395 23.26 -7.63 15.05
C GLU A 395 24.32 -7.46 13.96
N SER A 396 25.51 -8.03 14.19
CA SER A 396 26.64 -7.88 13.28
C SER A 396 27.73 -8.93 13.51
N CYS A 397 28.60 -9.11 12.53
CA CYS A 397 29.94 -9.67 12.74
C CYS A 397 30.99 -8.59 12.50
N SER A 398 32.17 -8.75 13.09
CA SER A 398 33.35 -7.92 12.84
C SER A 398 34.54 -8.77 12.45
N GLU A 399 35.48 -8.17 11.72
CA GLU A 399 36.80 -8.76 11.40
C GLU A 399 36.73 -10.14 10.73
N LEU A 400 35.71 -10.36 9.88
CA LEU A 400 35.60 -11.61 9.13
C LEU A 400 36.73 -11.72 8.09
N GLU A 401 37.29 -12.93 7.99
CA GLU A 401 38.31 -13.27 7.00
C GLU A 401 37.81 -14.28 5.99
N ILE A 402 38.23 -14.10 4.74
CA ILE A 402 37.90 -15.04 3.67
C ILE A 402 38.64 -16.35 3.94
N PRO A 403 37.95 -17.51 3.94
CA PRO A 403 38.61 -18.79 4.14
C PRO A 403 39.77 -18.99 3.14
N PRO A 404 40.95 -19.49 3.57
CA PRO A 404 42.12 -19.61 2.69
C PRO A 404 41.89 -20.45 1.41
N LYS A 405 40.89 -21.34 1.42
CA LYS A 405 40.51 -22.22 0.30
C LYS A 405 39.40 -21.64 -0.57
N SER A 406 38.87 -20.47 -0.23
CA SER A 406 37.83 -19.81 -1.01
C SER A 406 38.33 -19.51 -2.42
N LYS A 407 37.50 -19.81 -3.42
CA LYS A 407 37.78 -19.43 -4.82
C LYS A 407 37.42 -17.98 -5.11
N VAL A 408 36.69 -17.32 -4.21
CA VAL A 408 36.19 -15.95 -4.36
C VAL A 408 36.93 -15.03 -3.39
N LYS A 409 37.28 -13.83 -3.88
CA LYS A 409 38.02 -12.81 -3.12
C LYS A 409 37.13 -11.73 -2.50
N THR A 410 35.82 -11.79 -2.73
CA THR A 410 34.82 -10.92 -2.08
C THR A 410 34.33 -11.57 -0.78
N MET A 411 33.97 -10.72 0.16
CA MET A 411 33.35 -11.10 1.43
C MET A 411 31.88 -10.76 1.35
N ASP A 412 31.05 -11.72 0.96
CA ASP A 412 29.61 -11.61 0.81
C ASP A 412 28.90 -12.44 1.91
N PRO A 413 29.01 -12.06 3.19
CA PRO A 413 28.62 -12.91 4.29
C PRO A 413 27.10 -12.95 4.50
N TYR A 414 26.65 -14.09 5.04
CA TYR A 414 25.31 -14.28 5.57
C TYR A 414 25.35 -15.28 6.72
N VAL A 415 24.31 -15.28 7.56
CA VAL A 415 24.22 -16.17 8.73
C VAL A 415 23.07 -17.16 8.61
N LYS A 416 23.27 -18.37 9.16
CA LYS A 416 22.22 -19.37 9.41
C LYS A 416 22.08 -19.56 10.92
N ILE A 417 20.94 -19.17 11.48
CA ILE A 417 20.57 -19.39 12.88
C ILE A 417 19.87 -20.74 12.97
N ILE A 418 20.41 -21.65 13.78
CA ILE A 418 19.99 -23.04 13.87
C ILE A 418 19.64 -23.36 15.33
N CYS A 419 18.41 -23.80 15.57
CA CYS A 419 17.96 -24.24 16.88
C CYS A 419 17.05 -25.46 16.72
N GLU A 420 17.40 -26.57 17.38
CA GLU A 420 16.61 -27.82 17.40
C GLU A 420 16.20 -28.35 16.01
N GLY A 421 17.02 -28.08 14.99
CA GLY A 421 16.78 -28.48 13.59
C GLY A 421 16.05 -27.44 12.73
N GLU A 422 15.42 -26.43 13.33
CA GLU A 422 14.89 -25.26 12.62
C GLU A 422 16.05 -24.35 12.18
N LYS A 423 15.94 -23.78 10.98
CA LYS A 423 16.97 -22.93 10.37
C LYS A 423 16.36 -21.65 9.85
N VAL A 424 17.00 -20.53 10.15
CA VAL A 424 16.66 -19.21 9.63
C VAL A 424 17.90 -18.60 9.00
N GLN A 425 17.76 -18.01 7.81
CA GLN A 425 18.89 -17.44 7.07
C GLN A 425 18.71 -15.92 6.93
N SER A 426 19.79 -15.16 7.12
CA SER A 426 19.80 -13.73 6.84
C SER A 426 19.86 -13.45 5.34
N ILE A 427 19.70 -12.16 4.99
CA ILE A 427 20.16 -11.66 3.70
C ILE A 427 21.68 -11.76 3.57
N VAL A 428 22.17 -11.76 2.33
CA VAL A 428 23.60 -11.62 2.01
C VAL A 428 23.98 -10.15 2.07
N VAL A 429 25.06 -9.83 2.78
CA VAL A 429 25.65 -8.49 2.82
C VAL A 429 26.83 -8.49 1.86
N ASN A 430 26.83 -7.61 0.85
CA ASN A 430 27.83 -7.67 -0.21
C ASN A 430 29.12 -6.94 0.16
N ASN A 431 30.26 -7.59 -0.10
CA ASN A 431 31.62 -7.08 0.01
C ASN A 431 31.94 -6.35 1.34
N GLU A 432 31.55 -6.93 2.48
CA GLU A 432 31.68 -6.33 3.80
C GLU A 432 32.26 -7.32 4.83
N LYS A 433 33.38 -6.96 5.45
CA LYS A 433 34.03 -7.77 6.49
C LYS A 433 33.44 -7.54 7.88
N ASN A 434 32.70 -6.46 8.06
CA ASN A 434 32.00 -6.11 9.30
C ASN A 434 30.48 -6.01 9.06
N PRO A 435 29.83 -7.09 8.60
CA PRO A 435 28.45 -7.03 8.14
C PRO A 435 27.49 -6.74 9.30
N LYS A 436 26.49 -5.89 9.03
CA LYS A 436 25.32 -5.73 9.89
C LYS A 436 24.16 -6.51 9.30
N PHE A 437 23.61 -7.44 10.08
CA PHE A 437 22.54 -8.33 9.61
C PHE A 437 21.18 -7.87 10.08
N GLY A 438 21.05 -7.49 11.36
CA GLY A 438 19.76 -7.17 11.99
C GLY A 438 18.73 -8.31 11.89
N THR A 439 19.19 -9.55 11.66
CA THR A 439 18.30 -10.69 11.40
C THR A 439 17.75 -11.22 12.70
N LYS A 440 16.43 -11.32 12.80
CA LYS A 440 15.71 -11.74 14.01
C LYS A 440 14.99 -13.07 13.77
N ALA A 441 15.12 -14.01 14.71
CA ALA A 441 14.49 -15.32 14.64
C ALA A 441 13.93 -15.72 16.00
N THR A 442 12.73 -16.30 16.04
CA THR A 442 12.08 -16.81 17.25
C THR A 442 12.00 -18.32 17.22
N PHE A 443 12.49 -18.98 18.27
CA PHE A 443 12.47 -20.43 18.41
C PHE A 443 11.71 -20.83 19.67
N TYR A 444 10.79 -21.77 19.51
CA TYR A 444 10.14 -22.46 20.62
C TYR A 444 10.96 -23.71 20.93
N ARG A 445 11.51 -23.79 22.13
CA ARG A 445 12.57 -24.72 22.51
C ARG A 445 12.05 -25.79 23.47
N LYS A 446 12.43 -27.03 23.21
CA LYS A 446 12.17 -28.21 24.05
C LYS A 446 13.41 -28.63 24.83
N LYS A 447 14.60 -28.29 24.33
CA LYS A 447 15.91 -28.70 24.84
C LYS A 447 16.74 -27.44 25.12
N VAL A 448 16.43 -26.78 26.23
CA VAL A 448 17.07 -25.51 26.63
C VAL A 448 18.58 -25.64 26.87
N ASP A 449 19.07 -26.84 27.17
CA ASP A 449 20.51 -27.12 27.34
C ASP A 449 21.27 -27.25 26.01
N GLN A 450 20.56 -27.35 24.87
CA GLN A 450 21.20 -27.36 23.56
C GLN A 450 21.41 -25.92 23.06
N PRO A 451 22.64 -25.54 22.65
CA PRO A 451 22.90 -24.17 22.24
C PRO A 451 22.18 -23.82 20.92
N ILE A 452 21.89 -22.54 20.75
CA ILE A 452 21.53 -21.99 19.44
C ILE A 452 22.83 -21.79 18.66
N ILE A 453 22.93 -22.39 17.48
CA ILE A 453 24.14 -22.32 16.64
C ILE A 453 23.91 -21.27 15.57
N VAL A 454 24.85 -20.34 15.41
CA VAL A 454 24.83 -19.34 14.34
C VAL A 454 26.01 -19.60 13.43
N GLU A 455 25.78 -20.18 12.26
CA GLU A 455 26.80 -20.40 11.26
C GLU A 455 26.99 -19.14 10.41
N VAL A 456 28.23 -18.75 10.15
CA VAL A 456 28.61 -17.66 9.24
C VAL A 456 29.14 -18.27 7.95
N TRP A 457 28.56 -17.86 6.83
CA TRP A 457 28.88 -18.34 5.49
C TRP A 457 29.24 -17.18 4.58
N ASN A 458 30.07 -17.45 3.57
CA ASN A 458 30.35 -16.55 2.46
C ASN A 458 29.58 -17.02 1.22
N CYS A 459 28.75 -16.16 0.64
CA CYS A 459 28.02 -16.46 -0.59
C CYS A 459 29.01 -16.64 -1.76
N ASN A 460 28.82 -17.69 -2.57
CA ASN A 460 29.70 -17.99 -3.70
C ASN A 460 28.87 -18.46 -4.91
N THR A 461 29.37 -18.23 -6.12
CA THR A 461 28.66 -18.54 -7.37
C THR A 461 28.37 -20.03 -7.55
N LEU A 462 29.17 -20.91 -6.95
CA LEU A 462 29.01 -22.36 -7.08
C LEU A 462 28.61 -23.03 -5.76
N VAL A 463 29.44 -22.86 -4.73
CA VAL A 463 29.25 -23.48 -3.41
C VAL A 463 29.71 -22.50 -2.36
N ASP A 464 28.79 -22.11 -1.48
CA ASP A 464 29.08 -21.20 -0.38
C ASP A 464 30.17 -21.74 0.54
N ASP A 465 31.04 -20.84 0.99
CA ASP A 465 32.15 -21.17 1.86
C ASP A 465 31.73 -21.00 3.33
N TYR A 466 31.89 -22.06 4.12
CA TYR A 466 31.71 -21.96 5.57
C TYR A 466 32.87 -21.16 6.18
N ILE A 467 32.57 -20.13 6.97
CA ILE A 467 33.57 -19.32 7.67
C ILE A 467 33.78 -19.86 9.08
N ALA A 468 32.74 -19.77 9.92
CA ALA A 468 32.80 -20.10 11.34
C ALA A 468 31.39 -20.27 11.95
N GLU A 469 31.30 -20.65 13.22
CA GLU A 469 30.05 -20.68 13.99
C GLU A 469 30.23 -19.98 15.34
N ALA A 470 29.16 -19.34 15.82
CA ALA A 470 28.99 -18.96 17.22
C ALA A 470 28.00 -19.93 17.89
N ARG A 471 28.18 -20.18 19.19
CA ARG A 471 27.27 -20.99 20.00
C ARG A 471 26.72 -20.14 21.13
N ILE A 472 25.40 -20.00 21.17
CA ILE A 472 24.68 -19.27 22.20
C ILE A 472 24.23 -20.32 23.22
N GLU A 473 25.02 -20.48 24.28
CA GLU A 473 24.76 -21.49 25.34
C GLU A 473 23.79 -20.97 26.40
N GLU A 474 23.66 -19.66 26.54
CA GLU A 474 22.72 -19.08 27.48
C GLU A 474 21.34 -18.90 26.88
N ASN A 475 20.34 -18.89 27.77
CA ASN A 475 18.95 -18.71 27.38
C ASN A 475 18.54 -17.23 27.37
N GLY A 476 19.31 -16.30 27.93
CA GLY A 476 18.87 -14.92 28.10
C GLY A 476 17.77 -14.77 29.15
N ASN A 477 17.03 -13.66 29.10
CA ASN A 477 15.90 -13.35 29.97
C ASN A 477 14.90 -12.41 29.25
N GLU A 478 13.80 -12.08 29.90
CA GLU A 478 12.73 -11.23 29.32
C GLU A 478 13.16 -9.78 29.05
N SER A 479 14.16 -9.28 29.76
CA SER A 479 14.76 -7.95 29.51
C SER A 479 15.70 -7.94 28.30
N GLY A 480 16.08 -9.12 27.79
CA GLY A 480 17.06 -9.28 26.74
C GLY A 480 18.51 -9.09 27.23
N ILE A 481 19.44 -9.81 26.61
CA ILE A 481 20.87 -9.71 26.88
C ILE A 481 21.61 -9.57 25.55
N SER A 482 22.47 -8.56 25.44
CA SER A 482 23.40 -8.43 24.32
C SER A 482 24.77 -8.99 24.67
N LYS A 483 25.37 -9.74 23.74
CA LYS A 483 26.71 -10.32 23.90
C LYS A 483 27.54 -10.21 22.65
N GLU A 484 28.85 -10.18 22.85
CA GLU A 484 29.84 -10.41 21.82
C GLU A 484 30.42 -11.82 22.01
N LEU A 485 30.33 -12.64 20.97
CA LEU A 485 30.73 -14.05 20.96
C LEU A 485 31.94 -14.24 20.05
N GLN A 486 32.88 -15.06 20.50
CA GLN A 486 34.01 -15.52 19.68
C GLN A 486 33.52 -16.55 18.65
N LEU A 487 34.07 -16.49 17.44
CA LEU A 487 33.77 -17.43 16.36
C LEU A 487 34.69 -18.66 16.43
N PHE A 488 34.14 -19.84 16.11
CA PHE A 488 34.85 -21.12 16.14
C PHE A 488 34.67 -21.93 14.84
N GLY A 489 35.55 -22.90 14.61
CA GLY A 489 35.40 -23.87 13.53
C GLY A 489 34.24 -24.84 13.78
N ARG A 490 33.97 -25.73 12.81
CA ARG A 490 32.96 -26.80 12.95
C ARG A 490 33.59 -28.17 13.07
N LYS A 491 32.86 -29.13 13.64
CA LYS A 491 33.24 -30.56 13.73
C LYS A 491 34.64 -30.73 14.36
N LYS A 492 35.63 -31.20 13.58
CA LYS A 492 37.01 -31.43 14.05
C LYS A 492 37.71 -30.13 14.48
N GLU A 493 37.21 -28.97 14.08
CA GLU A 493 37.72 -27.65 14.43
C GLU A 493 36.86 -26.92 15.48
N ALA A 494 35.95 -27.62 16.17
CA ALA A 494 34.98 -26.99 17.09
C ALA A 494 35.60 -26.20 18.25
N ALA A 495 36.82 -26.54 18.66
CA ALA A 495 37.55 -25.83 19.72
C ALA A 495 38.54 -24.80 19.16
N MET A 496 38.65 -24.66 17.85
CA MET A 496 39.61 -23.76 17.21
C MET A 496 38.95 -22.40 16.94
N GLU A 497 39.48 -21.36 17.55
CA GLU A 497 39.05 -19.98 17.31
C GLU A 497 39.27 -19.60 15.83
N LYS A 498 38.31 -18.87 15.29
CA LYS A 498 38.33 -18.30 13.96
C LYS A 498 38.36 -16.77 14.05
N PRO A 499 38.93 -16.08 13.05
CA PRO A 499 38.88 -14.63 12.98
C PRO A 499 37.45 -14.09 13.05
N GLY A 500 37.33 -12.96 13.73
CA GLY A 500 36.08 -12.23 13.86
C GLY A 500 35.27 -12.57 15.11
N LYS A 501 34.32 -11.67 15.38
CA LYS A 501 33.40 -11.77 16.52
C LYS A 501 31.98 -11.51 16.07
N MET A 502 31.02 -12.04 16.80
CA MET A 502 29.59 -11.87 16.53
C MET A 502 28.90 -11.16 17.66
N LYS A 503 28.19 -10.08 17.35
CA LYS A 503 27.32 -9.39 18.29
C LYS A 503 25.89 -9.88 18.13
N ILE A 504 25.31 -10.32 19.25
CA ILE A 504 23.94 -10.83 19.32
C ILE A 504 23.14 -10.11 20.39
N HIS A 505 21.82 -10.20 20.28
CA HIS A 505 20.87 -9.93 21.36
C HIS A 505 19.92 -11.11 21.49
N ILE A 506 19.74 -11.66 22.69
CA ILE A 506 18.83 -12.76 22.97
C ILE A 506 17.84 -12.38 24.07
N CYS A 507 16.56 -12.60 23.81
CA CYS A 507 15.48 -12.47 24.78
C CYS A 507 14.73 -13.80 24.87
N SER A 508 14.38 -14.23 26.07
CA SER A 508 13.60 -15.46 26.27
C SER A 508 12.61 -15.35 27.41
N SER A 509 11.53 -16.12 27.32
CA SER A 509 10.55 -16.29 28.40
C SER A 509 10.10 -17.75 28.51
N ASN A 510 9.71 -18.15 29.71
CA ASN A 510 8.99 -19.40 29.96
C ASN A 510 7.51 -19.28 29.60
N ASP A 511 6.98 -18.06 29.49
CA ASP A 511 5.68 -17.80 28.88
C ASP A 511 5.84 -17.83 27.35
N LEU A 512 5.30 -18.89 26.74
CA LEU A 512 5.37 -19.10 25.29
C LEU A 512 4.58 -18.04 24.51
N GLN A 513 3.75 -17.24 25.16
CA GLN A 513 3.00 -16.14 24.56
C GLN A 513 3.65 -14.78 24.85
N TYR A 514 4.88 -14.74 25.37
CA TYR A 514 5.55 -13.49 25.65
C TYR A 514 6.14 -12.82 24.41
N LEU A 515 6.74 -13.57 23.46
CA LEU A 515 7.61 -13.03 22.38
C LEU A 515 7.04 -13.02 20.97
#